data_AF-A0A7C6TTT6-F1
#
_entry.id   AF-A0A7C6TTT6-F1
#
_cell.length_a   1.000
_cell.length_b   1.000
_cell.length_c   1.000
_cell.angle_alpha   90.00
_cell.angle_beta   90.00
_cell.angle_gamma   90.00
#
_symmetry.space_group_name_H-M   'P 1'
#
loop_
_entity.id
_entity.type
_entity.pdbx_description
1 polymer ?
#
loop_
_entity_poly.entity_id
_entity_poly.type
_entity_poly.pdbx_seq_one_letter_code
_entity_poly.pdbx_strand_id
1 'polypeptide(L)'
;MSAGVTVGMSEMPLHRPIPPADSIRWIRQVLEGVFEADDITIGAMGGRGIRIRGHFLVEPHQAYERLAPLFRQRGHTVLFRHEDDDGTVILVMEGVIEPTPNNRWLPIVLAITTVISMLFTYTFLFEGAEPTWAHLGRALPRAAQFTASLLAILVAHE
;
A
#
# COMPACT_ATOMS: atom_id res chain seq x y z
N MET A 1 20.76 -59.29 5.61
CA MET A 1 21.75 -58.18 5.58
C MET A 1 21.18 -57.07 4.71
N SER A 2 21.23 -55.84 5.24
CA SER A 2 21.02 -54.48 4.68
C SER A 2 20.78 -54.29 3.18
N ALA A 3 20.12 -53.25 2.69
CA ALA A 3 19.28 -52.17 3.22
C ALA A 3 18.84 -51.40 1.96
N GLY A 4 17.53 -51.27 1.73
CA GLY A 4 17.00 -50.44 0.65
C GLY A 4 16.38 -49.19 1.26
N VAL A 5 17.15 -48.12 1.38
CA VAL A 5 16.62 -46.78 1.69
C VAL A 5 15.98 -46.25 0.42
N THR A 6 14.67 -46.35 0.30
CA THR A 6 13.89 -45.52 -0.63
C THR A 6 13.33 -44.36 0.16
N VAL A 7 13.98 -43.21 -0.01
CA VAL A 7 13.48 -41.91 0.40
C VAL A 7 12.10 -41.74 -0.21
N GLY A 8 11.06 -41.83 0.61
CA GLY A 8 9.74 -41.37 0.26
C GLY A 8 9.81 -39.87 0.02
N MET A 9 10.01 -39.49 -1.24
CA MET A 9 9.72 -38.14 -1.69
C MET A 9 8.25 -37.93 -1.39
N SER A 10 8.01 -37.15 -0.34
CA SER A 10 6.71 -36.64 0.02
C SER A 10 6.24 -35.77 -1.14
N GLU A 11 5.59 -36.40 -2.11
CA GLU A 11 4.70 -35.70 -3.03
C GLU A 11 3.61 -35.11 -2.14
N MET A 12 3.83 -33.89 -1.66
CA MET A 12 2.73 -33.08 -1.16
C MET A 12 1.82 -32.88 -2.35
N PRO A 13 0.63 -33.50 -2.41
CA PRO A 13 -0.31 -33.17 -3.45
C PRO A 13 -0.60 -31.68 -3.27
N LEU A 14 -0.24 -30.88 -4.26
CA LEU A 14 -0.68 -29.50 -4.36
C LEU A 14 -2.18 -29.49 -4.73
N HIS A 15 -3.00 -30.26 -4.01
CA HIS A 15 -4.43 -30.12 -3.95
C HIS A 15 -4.71 -28.92 -3.05
N ARG A 16 -4.33 -27.72 -3.53
CA ARG A 16 -4.85 -26.50 -2.93
C ARG A 16 -6.28 -26.36 -3.40
N PRO A 17 -7.24 -26.17 -2.49
CA PRO A 17 -8.63 -26.06 -2.87
C PRO A 17 -8.76 -24.95 -3.90
N ILE A 18 -9.30 -25.28 -5.07
CA ILE A 18 -9.95 -24.27 -5.91
C ILE A 18 -10.89 -23.54 -4.94
N PRO A 19 -10.81 -22.20 -4.81
CA PRO A 19 -11.75 -21.46 -3.99
C PRO A 19 -13.14 -21.97 -4.35
N PRO A 20 -13.95 -22.44 -3.38
CA PRO A 20 -15.23 -23.09 -3.67
C PRO A 20 -15.99 -22.24 -4.69
N ALA A 21 -16.74 -22.82 -5.63
CA ALA A 21 -17.41 -22.04 -6.70
C ALA A 21 -18.25 -20.85 -6.20
N ASP A 22 -18.68 -20.92 -4.93
CA ASP A 22 -19.34 -19.84 -4.19
C ASP A 22 -18.46 -18.58 -4.03
N SER A 23 -17.14 -18.76 -4.04
CA SER A 23 -16.10 -17.71 -4.01
C SER A 23 -16.21 -16.75 -5.19
N ILE A 24 -16.40 -17.29 -6.39
CA ILE A 24 -16.49 -16.47 -7.61
C ILE A 24 -17.81 -15.70 -7.64
N ARG A 25 -18.90 -16.35 -7.20
CA ARG A 25 -20.24 -15.74 -7.17
C ARG A 25 -20.29 -14.54 -6.24
N TRP A 26 -19.75 -14.65 -5.02
CA TRP A 26 -19.75 -13.51 -4.11
C TRP A 26 -18.84 -12.39 -4.62
N ILE A 27 -17.69 -12.70 -5.22
CA ILE A 27 -16.77 -11.68 -5.76
C ILE A 27 -17.49 -10.89 -6.85
N ARG A 28 -18.15 -11.56 -7.79
CA ARG A 28 -18.93 -10.88 -8.83
C ARG A 28 -20.02 -9.99 -8.25
N GLN A 29 -20.74 -10.47 -7.23
CA GLN A 29 -21.77 -9.68 -6.56
C GLN A 29 -21.20 -8.44 -5.85
N VAL A 30 -20.02 -8.54 -5.23
CA VAL A 30 -19.38 -7.42 -4.54
C VAL A 30 -18.83 -6.39 -5.52
N LEU A 31 -18.39 -6.81 -6.71
CA LEU A 31 -17.88 -5.92 -7.75
C LEU A 31 -18.99 -5.23 -8.56
N GLU A 32 -20.21 -5.73 -8.50
CA GLU A 32 -21.35 -5.22 -9.27
C GLU A 32 -21.58 -3.71 -9.05
N GLY A 33 -21.65 -2.95 -10.14
CA GLY A 33 -21.84 -1.49 -10.11
C GLY A 33 -20.62 -0.68 -9.66
N VAL A 34 -19.47 -1.32 -9.40
CA VAL A 34 -18.22 -0.66 -9.01
C VAL A 34 -17.07 -0.99 -9.97
N PHE A 35 -16.99 -2.24 -10.42
CA PHE A 35 -15.93 -2.72 -11.31
C PHE A 35 -16.49 -3.77 -12.27
N GLU A 36 -16.26 -3.57 -13.57
CA GLU A 36 -16.60 -4.54 -14.59
C GLU A 36 -15.41 -5.46 -14.83
N ALA A 37 -15.59 -6.76 -14.56
CA ALA A 37 -14.53 -7.76 -14.65
C ALA A 37 -14.56 -8.47 -16.01
N ASP A 38 -13.50 -8.25 -16.79
CA ASP A 38 -13.26 -8.89 -18.09
C ASP A 38 -12.72 -10.32 -17.92
N ASP A 39 -11.78 -10.49 -16.98
CA ASP A 39 -11.15 -11.77 -16.69
C ASP A 39 -10.93 -11.99 -15.18
N ILE A 40 -11.11 -13.23 -14.72
CA ILE A 40 -10.88 -13.63 -13.33
C ILE A 40 -9.94 -14.84 -13.33
N THR A 41 -8.68 -14.59 -12.97
CA THR A 41 -7.66 -15.61 -12.81
C THR A 41 -7.53 -16.03 -11.35
N ILE A 42 -7.81 -17.31 -11.08
CA ILE A 42 -7.66 -17.94 -9.76
C ILE A 42 -6.26 -18.52 -9.62
N GLY A 43 -5.65 -18.40 -8.43
CA GLY A 43 -4.32 -18.94 -8.16
C GLY A 43 -3.19 -17.99 -8.56
N ALA A 44 -3.49 -16.71 -8.75
CA ALA A 44 -2.48 -15.67 -8.89
C ALA A 44 -1.59 -15.57 -7.63
N MET A 45 -0.46 -14.85 -7.73
CA MET A 45 0.47 -14.62 -6.61
C MET A 45 0.99 -15.92 -5.96
N GLY A 46 1.40 -16.89 -6.78
CA GLY A 46 1.92 -18.18 -6.31
C GLY A 46 0.84 -19.09 -5.72
N GLY A 47 -0.41 -18.96 -6.17
CA GLY A 47 -1.53 -19.80 -5.76
C GLY A 47 -2.23 -19.38 -4.47
N ARG A 48 -2.21 -18.08 -4.13
CA ARG A 48 -2.79 -17.52 -2.88
C ARG A 48 -3.67 -16.27 -3.10
N GLY A 49 -3.90 -15.91 -4.35
CA GLY A 49 -4.70 -14.73 -4.68
C GLY A 49 -5.57 -14.95 -5.91
N ILE A 50 -6.53 -14.06 -6.06
CA ILE A 50 -7.39 -13.95 -7.23
C ILE A 50 -7.02 -12.64 -7.92
N ARG A 51 -6.68 -12.72 -9.21
CA ARG A 51 -6.40 -11.56 -10.06
C ARG A 51 -7.62 -11.32 -10.93
N ILE A 52 -8.17 -10.12 -10.86
CA ILE A 52 -9.37 -9.71 -11.56
C ILE A 52 -8.97 -8.56 -12.47
N ARG A 53 -9.13 -8.74 -13.77
CA ARG A 53 -8.82 -7.72 -14.78
C ARG A 53 -10.10 -7.08 -15.26
N GLY A 54 -10.04 -5.79 -15.56
CA GLY A 54 -11.22 -5.05 -15.99
C GLY A 54 -11.05 -3.55 -15.90
N HIS A 55 -12.17 -2.87 -15.69
CA HIS A 55 -12.20 -1.41 -15.57
C HIS A 55 -13.19 -0.95 -14.48
N PHE A 56 -12.86 0.16 -13.83
CA PHE A 56 -13.74 0.74 -12.82
C PHE A 56 -14.94 1.43 -13.48
N LEU A 57 -16.13 1.22 -12.91
CA LEU A 57 -17.37 1.92 -13.29
C LEU A 57 -17.55 3.24 -12.52
N VAL A 58 -16.75 3.43 -11.48
CA VAL A 58 -16.70 4.64 -10.63
C VAL A 58 -15.24 5.07 -10.47
N GLU A 59 -14.98 6.21 -9.84
CA GLU A 59 -13.60 6.61 -9.56
C GLU A 59 -12.87 5.57 -8.68
N PRO A 60 -11.59 5.25 -8.96
CA PRO A 60 -10.84 4.22 -8.23
C PRO A 60 -10.82 4.41 -6.72
N HIS A 61 -10.75 5.66 -6.25
CA HIS A 61 -10.78 5.96 -4.82
C HIS A 61 -12.12 5.55 -4.19
N GLN A 62 -13.23 5.94 -4.82
CA GLN A 62 -14.59 5.57 -4.38
C GLN A 62 -14.82 4.06 -4.46
N ALA A 63 -14.29 3.40 -5.50
CA ALA A 63 -14.33 1.94 -5.61
C ALA A 63 -13.61 1.28 -4.43
N TYR A 64 -12.44 1.81 -4.03
CA TYR A 64 -11.67 1.24 -2.93
C TYR A 64 -12.40 1.36 -1.60
N GLU A 65 -12.99 2.52 -1.31
CA GLU A 65 -13.75 2.75 -0.09
C GLU A 65 -14.96 1.82 0.03
N ARG A 66 -15.62 1.52 -1.09
CA ARG A 66 -16.77 0.59 -1.13
C ARG A 66 -16.34 -0.87 -1.01
N LEU A 67 -15.29 -1.27 -1.73
CA LEU A 67 -14.87 -2.67 -1.82
C LEU A 67 -14.04 -3.11 -0.61
N ALA A 68 -13.11 -2.30 -0.14
CA ALA A 68 -12.15 -2.71 0.90
C ALA A 68 -12.81 -3.23 2.20
N PRO A 69 -13.87 -2.61 2.75
CA PRO A 69 -14.55 -3.14 3.93
C PRO A 69 -15.22 -4.49 3.69
N LEU A 70 -15.81 -4.70 2.50
CA LEU A 70 -16.54 -5.93 2.15
C LEU A 70 -15.59 -7.12 1.99
N PHE A 71 -14.42 -6.89 1.37
CA PHE A 71 -13.37 -7.90 1.27
C PHE A 71 -12.74 -8.20 2.64
N ARG A 72 -12.46 -7.17 3.45
CA ARG A 72 -11.89 -7.34 4.80
C ARG A 72 -12.79 -8.16 5.73
N GLN A 73 -14.11 -7.95 5.70
CA GLN A 73 -15.07 -8.74 6.49
C GLN A 73 -15.01 -10.24 6.18
N ARG A 74 -14.58 -10.62 4.97
CA ARG A 74 -14.43 -12.01 4.54
C ARG A 74 -13.00 -12.55 4.69
N GLY A 75 -12.10 -11.82 5.34
CA GLY A 75 -10.74 -12.30 5.51
C GLY A 75 -9.80 -11.99 4.34
N HIS A 76 -10.22 -11.13 3.40
CA HIS A 76 -9.46 -10.82 2.19
C HIS A 76 -8.97 -9.38 2.16
N THR A 77 -7.81 -9.16 1.54
CA THR A 77 -7.31 -7.82 1.25
C THR A 77 -7.43 -7.54 -0.24
N VAL A 78 -8.07 -6.42 -0.59
CA VAL A 78 -8.17 -5.93 -1.97
C VAL A 78 -7.07 -4.90 -2.24
N LEU A 79 -6.37 -5.05 -3.35
CA LEU A 79 -5.32 -4.17 -3.81
C LEU A 79 -5.61 -3.77 -5.24
N PHE A 80 -5.56 -2.47 -5.54
CA PHE A 80 -5.72 -1.97 -6.89
C PHE A 80 -4.35 -1.73 -7.50
N ARG A 81 -4.16 -2.24 -8.70
CA ARG A 81 -2.95 -2.06 -9.48
C ARG A 81 -3.33 -1.62 -10.88
N HIS A 82 -2.61 -0.64 -11.41
CA HIS A 82 -2.62 -0.35 -12.83
C HIS A 82 -1.43 -1.07 -13.45
N GLU A 83 -1.65 -1.92 -14.45
CA GLU A 83 -0.57 -2.52 -15.24
C GLU A 83 -0.63 -1.93 -16.66
N ASP A 84 0.49 -1.37 -17.11
CA ASP A 84 0.58 -0.55 -18.33
C ASP A 84 0.04 -1.24 -19.60
N ASP A 85 0.14 -2.56 -19.65
CA ASP A 85 -0.29 -3.39 -20.81
C ASP A 85 -1.65 -4.06 -20.57
N ASP A 86 -2.08 -4.18 -19.31
CA ASP A 86 -3.14 -5.08 -18.89
C ASP A 86 -4.39 -4.38 -18.32
N GLY A 87 -4.36 -3.05 -18.23
CA GLY A 87 -5.44 -2.22 -17.71
C GLY A 87 -5.50 -2.19 -16.18
N THR A 88 -6.69 -1.94 -15.65
CA THR A 88 -6.90 -1.92 -14.20
C THR A 88 -7.06 -3.35 -13.67
N VAL A 89 -6.23 -3.70 -12.69
CA VAL A 89 -6.19 -5.03 -12.08
C VAL A 89 -6.52 -4.93 -10.60
N ILE A 90 -7.56 -5.64 -10.18
CA ILE A 90 -7.89 -5.87 -8.77
C ILE A 90 -7.24 -7.18 -8.32
N LEU A 91 -6.39 -7.10 -7.31
CA LEU A 91 -5.74 -8.24 -6.67
C LEU A 91 -6.44 -8.51 -5.34
N VAL A 92 -7.02 -9.69 -5.19
CA VAL A 92 -7.63 -10.16 -3.95
C VAL A 92 -6.69 -11.18 -3.33
N MET A 93 -6.19 -10.89 -2.14
CA MET A 93 -5.29 -11.78 -1.40
C MET A 93 -6.02 -12.41 -0.22
N GLU A 94 -5.76 -13.70 0.04
CA GLU A 94 -6.17 -14.35 1.29
C GLU A 94 -5.36 -13.82 2.47
N GLY A 95 -6.06 -13.43 3.54
CA GLY A 95 -5.52 -12.75 4.70
C GLY A 95 -5.92 -11.27 4.72
N VAL A 96 -6.43 -10.83 5.87
CA VAL A 96 -6.56 -9.39 6.16
C VAL A 96 -5.16 -8.93 6.56
N ILE A 97 -4.58 -8.03 5.78
CA ILE A 97 -3.47 -7.23 6.27
C ILE A 97 -4.07 -6.32 7.33
N GLU A 98 -4.11 -6.79 8.58
CA GLU A 98 -4.44 -5.94 9.70
C GLU A 98 -3.33 -4.90 9.81
N PRO A 99 -3.63 -3.60 9.62
CA PRO A 99 -2.65 -2.57 9.86
C PRO A 99 -2.25 -2.73 11.33
N THR A 100 -0.98 -3.07 11.58
CA THR A 100 -0.44 -3.09 12.93
C THR A 100 -0.79 -1.73 13.55
N PRO A 101 -1.32 -1.67 14.78
CA PRO A 101 -1.74 -0.41 15.39
C PRO A 101 -0.61 0.60 15.27
N ASN A 102 -0.83 1.62 14.42
CA ASN A 102 0.21 2.57 14.10
C ASN A 102 0.56 3.33 15.37
N ASN A 103 1.84 3.33 15.74
CA ASN A 103 2.29 4.04 16.92
C ASN A 103 2.08 5.54 16.67
N ARG A 104 1.05 6.13 17.29
CA ARG A 104 0.64 7.53 17.05
C ARG A 104 1.76 8.55 17.27
N TRP A 105 2.79 8.19 18.02
CA TRP A 105 3.96 9.02 18.29
C TRP A 105 4.96 9.06 17.13
N LEU A 106 5.08 7.99 16.35
CA LEU A 106 6.09 7.89 15.30
C LEU A 106 5.89 8.94 14.18
N PRO A 107 4.68 9.18 13.64
CA PRO A 107 4.45 10.24 12.67
C PRO A 107 4.80 11.64 13.21
N ILE A 108 4.52 11.89 14.49
CA ILE A 108 4.82 13.18 15.14
C ILE A 108 6.34 13.39 15.21
N VAL A 109 7.09 12.37 15.66
CA VAL A 109 8.55 12.42 15.71
C VAL A 109 9.14 12.63 14.33
N LEU A 110 8.65 11.89 13.31
CA LEU A 110 9.10 12.05 11.93
C LEU A 110 8.79 13.45 11.38
N ALA A 111 7.60 14.01 11.64
CA ALA A 111 7.23 15.35 11.22
C ALA A 111 8.16 16.42 11.84
N ILE A 112 8.39 16.36 13.15
CA ILE A 112 9.31 17.27 13.85
C ILE A 112 10.73 17.14 13.28
N THR A 113 11.20 15.91 13.07
CA THR A 113 12.53 15.65 12.52
C THR A 113 12.67 16.22 11.11
N THR A 114 11.64 16.11 10.28
CA THR A 114 11.60 16.71 8.94
C THR A 114 11.69 18.22 8.99
N VAL A 115 10.91 18.88 9.87
CA VAL A 115 10.97 20.34 10.03
C VAL A 115 12.36 20.79 10.48
N ILE A 116 12.95 20.11 11.47
CA ILE A 116 14.31 20.41 11.95
C ILE A 116 15.33 20.21 10.81
N SER A 117 15.20 19.12 10.05
CA SER A 117 16.06 18.82 8.91
C SER A 117 15.99 19.94 7.85
N MET A 118 14.79 20.38 7.47
CA MET A 118 14.61 21.47 6.51
C MET A 118 15.18 22.80 7.00
N LEU A 119 14.96 23.15 8.27
CA LEU A 119 15.54 24.35 8.88
C LEU A 119 17.07 24.32 8.86
N PHE A 120 17.64 23.16 9.22
CA PHE A 120 19.08 22.92 9.20
C PHE A 120 19.64 23.04 7.77
N THR A 121 19.05 22.33 6.81
CA THR A 121 19.44 22.37 5.39
C THR A 121 19.42 23.80 4.87
N TYR A 122 18.35 24.56 5.09
CA TYR A 122 18.29 25.94 4.61
C TYR A 122 19.36 26.83 5.25
N THR A 123 19.48 26.76 6.58
CA THR A 123 20.38 27.62 7.36
C THR A 123 21.85 27.39 6.97
N PHE A 124 22.28 26.13 6.87
CA PHE A 124 23.69 25.80 6.67
C PHE A 124 24.08 25.68 5.21
N LEU A 125 23.21 25.12 4.35
CA LEU A 125 23.56 24.89 2.94
C LEU A 125 23.16 26.04 2.03
N PHE A 126 22.09 26.78 2.34
CA PHE A 126 21.57 27.83 1.46
C PHE A 126 21.98 29.23 1.90
N GLU A 127 21.85 29.53 3.19
CA GLU A 127 22.21 30.84 3.74
C GLU A 127 23.72 30.97 4.05
N GLY A 128 24.44 29.84 4.07
CA GLY A 128 25.87 29.80 4.36
C GLY A 128 26.20 30.31 5.76
N ALA A 129 25.28 30.12 6.72
CA ALA A 129 25.47 30.62 8.07
C ALA A 129 26.69 29.97 8.72
N GLU A 130 27.65 30.81 9.13
CA GLU A 130 28.70 30.42 10.07
C GLU A 130 28.05 29.80 11.32
N PRO A 131 28.62 28.73 11.91
CA PRO A 131 28.08 28.05 13.09
C PRO A 131 28.26 28.89 14.37
N THR A 132 27.65 30.08 14.37
CA THR A 132 27.66 31.05 15.45
C THR A 132 26.22 31.40 15.82
N TRP A 133 25.97 31.55 17.12
CA TRP A 133 24.62 31.81 17.66
C TRP A 133 23.97 33.08 17.07
N ALA A 134 24.77 34.11 16.77
CA ALA A 134 24.29 35.37 16.19
C ALA A 134 23.87 35.25 14.72
N HIS A 135 24.48 34.34 13.95
CA HIS A 135 24.07 34.06 12.58
C HIS A 135 22.86 33.15 12.55
N LEU A 136 22.81 32.15 13.44
CA LEU A 136 21.66 31.26 13.57
C LEU A 136 20.37 32.02 13.88
N GLY A 137 20.40 32.96 14.84
CA GLY A 137 19.23 33.78 15.17
C GLY A 137 18.73 34.67 14.03
N ARG A 138 19.61 35.05 13.08
CA ARG A 138 19.26 35.85 11.90
C ARG A 138 18.76 35.01 10.72
N ALA A 139 19.27 33.79 10.59
CA ALA A 139 18.88 32.84 9.54
C ALA A 139 17.54 32.15 9.84
N LEU A 140 17.25 31.91 11.13
CA LEU A 140 16.09 31.14 11.57
C LEU A 140 14.73 31.67 11.04
N PRO A 141 14.45 32.99 11.01
CA PRO A 141 13.20 33.50 10.46
C PRO A 141 13.04 33.21 8.96
N ARG A 142 14.12 33.29 8.17
CA ARG A 142 14.10 33.02 6.73
C ARG A 142 13.95 31.53 6.46
N ALA A 143 14.66 30.70 7.21
CA ALA A 143 14.50 29.25 7.19
C ALA A 143 13.06 28.85 7.52
N ALA A 144 12.46 29.47 8.55
CA ALA A 144 11.07 29.21 8.93
C ALA A 144 10.08 29.61 7.83
N GLN A 145 10.26 30.76 7.17
CA GLN A 145 9.44 31.16 6.03
C GLN A 145 9.53 30.16 4.87
N PHE A 146 10.75 29.71 4.54
CA PHE A 146 10.96 28.69 3.52
C PHE A 146 10.29 27.37 3.88
N THR A 147 10.53 26.84 5.08
CA THR A 147 9.91 25.58 5.54
C THR A 147 8.39 25.68 5.57
N ALA A 148 7.84 26.82 6.03
CA ALA A 148 6.40 27.06 6.02
C ALA A 148 5.81 27.05 4.60
N SER A 149 6.50 27.64 3.62
CA SER A 149 6.05 27.62 2.22
C SER A 149 6.01 26.19 1.65
N LEU A 150 7.01 25.36 1.96
CA LEU A 150 7.10 23.99 1.48
C LEU A 150 6.03 23.10 2.14
N LEU A 151 5.82 23.25 3.45
CA LEU A 151 4.74 22.58 4.17
C LEU A 151 3.36 22.98 3.64
N ALA A 152 3.15 24.28 3.35
CA ALA A 152 1.88 24.76 2.82
C ALA A 152 1.56 24.13 1.45
N ILE A 153 2.55 24.00 0.56
CA ILE A 153 2.33 23.35 -0.74
C ILE A 153 2.00 21.86 -0.56
N LEU A 154 2.70 21.16 0.33
CA LEU A 154 2.41 19.73 0.60
C LEU A 154 1.00 19.54 1.15
N VAL A 155 0.59 20.35 2.12
CA VAL A 155 -0.74 20.26 2.73
C VAL A 155 -1.85 20.65 1.74
N ALA A 156 -1.60 21.61 0.84
CA ALA A 156 -2.57 21.99 -0.17
C ALA A 156 -2.71 20.98 -1.31
N HIS A 157 -1.80 20.00 -1.40
CA HIS A 157 -1.79 18.97 -2.43
C HIS A 157 -2.32 17.60 -1.94
N GLU A 158 -2.52 17.44 -0.63
CA GLU A 158 -3.41 16.42 -0.09
C GLU A 158 -4.88 16.83 -0.28
#